data_AF-A0A6J5JF99-F1
#
_entry.id   AF-A0A6J5JF99-F1
#
_cell.length_a   1.000
_cell.length_b   1.000
_cell.length_c   1.000
_cell.angle_alpha   90.00
_cell.angle_beta   90.00
_cell.angle_gamma   90.00
#
_symmetry.space_group_name_H-M   'P 1'
#
loop_
_entity.id
_entity.type
_entity.pdbx_description
1 polymer ?
#
loop_
_entity_poly.entity_id
_entity_poly.type
_entity_poly.pdbx_seq_one_letter_code
_entity_poly.pdbx_strand_id
1 'polypeptide(L)'
;MKDKTPLRGVEIRKLGSNKGTPRLWIEGGQASRAGFQPGMKISVTLDEKKCMLTLEANEQGTRVVSKKVVGDREVPVIDIQNESLLGIFVRMGLAAVRIVVQMRRIFVLPVASEVRAKERVDRLREKLKGDEPLLMGSFSSGIGILDRAAHTGLAEAGIRTRLAIANEIREDCMEHALAHNPVFDAETVLLTAPMQEVVFDGWVMSLRISASVISDFG
;
A
#
# COMPACT_ATOMS: atom_id res chain seq x y z
N MET A 1 -23.36 19.70 29.30
CA MET A 1 -22.27 19.48 28.32
C MET A 1 -22.38 18.03 27.85
N LYS A 2 -22.79 17.77 26.60
CA LYS A 2 -22.93 16.38 26.12
C LYS A 2 -21.52 15.80 25.93
N ASP A 3 -21.20 14.79 26.73
CA ASP A 3 -19.99 14.02 26.63
C ASP A 3 -19.97 13.32 25.26
N LYS A 4 -19.24 13.89 24.30
CA LYS A 4 -19.17 13.32 22.95
C LYS A 4 -18.28 12.09 23.05
N THR A 5 -18.89 10.91 22.92
CA THR A 5 -18.17 9.64 22.84
C THR A 5 -17.03 9.75 21.82
N PRO A 6 -15.79 9.39 22.20
CA PRO A 6 -14.65 9.44 21.29
C PRO A 6 -14.91 8.53 20.10
N LEU A 7 -14.92 9.11 18.90
CA LEU A 7 -15.09 8.36 17.67
C LEU A 7 -13.76 7.70 17.31
N ARG A 8 -13.80 6.37 17.11
CA ARG A 8 -12.69 5.65 16.47
C ARG A 8 -12.68 5.98 14.98
N GLY A 9 -11.51 6.27 14.44
CA GLY A 9 -11.38 6.63 13.03
C GLY A 9 -10.02 6.24 12.47
N VAL A 10 -9.98 6.01 11.16
CA VAL A 10 -8.76 5.74 10.40
C VAL A 10 -8.69 6.76 9.27
N GLU A 11 -7.55 7.45 9.14
CA GLU A 11 -7.29 8.37 8.04
C GLU A 11 -5.87 8.19 7.51
N ILE A 12 -5.63 8.60 6.27
CA ILE A 12 -4.30 8.66 5.68
C ILE A 12 -3.80 10.10 5.76
N ARG A 13 -2.54 10.29 6.14
CA ARG A 13 -1.86 11.58 6.16
C ARG A 13 -0.54 11.52 5.44
N LYS A 14 -0.30 12.53 4.60
CA LYS A 14 0.98 12.71 3.93
C LYS A 14 2.09 12.93 4.96
N LEU A 15 3.20 12.24 4.77
CA LEU A 15 4.44 12.50 5.47
C LEU A 15 5.16 13.62 4.72
N GLY A 16 5.35 14.76 5.38
CA GLY A 16 6.03 15.91 4.82
C GLY A 16 7.52 15.93 5.19
N SER A 17 8.20 16.98 4.74
CA SER A 17 9.54 17.34 5.18
C SER A 17 9.61 18.83 5.47
N ASN A 18 10.45 19.22 6.42
CA ASN A 18 10.77 20.62 6.70
C ASN A 18 12.27 20.73 7.01
N LYS A 19 12.99 21.52 6.21
CA LYS A 19 14.46 21.67 6.28
C LYS A 19 15.20 20.32 6.31
N GLY A 20 14.73 19.35 5.53
CA GLY A 20 15.31 18.00 5.47
C GLY A 20 14.88 17.04 6.59
N THR A 21 14.19 17.51 7.63
CA THR A 21 13.65 16.65 8.70
C THR A 21 12.23 16.17 8.35
N PRO A 22 11.90 14.88 8.51
CA PRO A 22 10.55 14.38 8.31
C PRO A 22 9.56 15.06 9.25
N ARG A 23 8.37 15.35 8.74
CA ARG A 23 7.34 16.08 9.46
C ARG A 23 5.98 15.43 9.29
N LEU A 24 5.28 15.22 10.41
CA LEU A 24 3.89 14.80 10.45
C LEU A 24 3.06 15.88 11.14
N TRP A 25 2.10 16.42 10.38
CA TRP A 25 1.18 17.44 10.86
C TRP A 25 -0.21 16.85 11.08
N ILE A 26 -0.68 16.87 12.32
CA ILE A 26 -1.99 16.36 12.73
C ILE A 26 -2.81 17.55 13.25
N GLU A 27 -3.82 17.98 12.50
CA GLU A 27 -4.65 19.13 12.88
C GLU A 27 -6.15 18.83 12.85
N GLY A 28 -6.91 19.72 13.50
CA GLY A 28 -8.35 19.81 13.35
C GLY A 28 -9.10 18.63 13.96
N GLY A 29 -10.08 18.10 13.20
CA GLY A 29 -11.01 17.08 13.67
C GLY A 29 -10.34 15.81 14.21
N GLN A 30 -9.12 15.48 13.80
CA GLN A 30 -8.42 14.27 14.25
C GLN A 30 -7.93 14.37 15.69
N ALA A 31 -7.18 15.41 16.01
CA ALA A 31 -6.75 15.66 17.37
C ALA A 31 -7.97 15.91 18.28
N SER A 32 -9.00 16.63 17.79
CA SER A 32 -10.24 16.82 18.54
C SER A 32 -11.02 15.51 18.78
N ARG A 33 -11.12 14.61 17.80
CA ARG A 33 -11.79 13.29 17.94
C ARG A 33 -11.07 12.38 18.92
N ALA A 34 -9.75 12.49 18.99
CA ALA A 34 -8.93 11.83 20.00
C ALA A 34 -9.08 12.46 21.40
N GLY A 35 -9.85 13.53 21.55
CA GLY A 35 -9.99 14.24 22.83
C GLY A 35 -8.77 15.08 23.21
N PHE A 36 -7.84 15.33 22.28
CA PHE A 36 -6.76 16.29 22.53
C PHE A 36 -7.28 17.72 22.46
N GLN A 37 -6.86 18.53 23.42
CA GLN A 37 -7.15 19.96 23.51
C GLN A 37 -5.85 20.76 23.49
N PRO A 38 -5.86 22.00 22.99
CA PRO A 38 -4.71 22.88 23.13
C PRO A 38 -4.19 22.95 24.57
N GLY A 39 -2.87 22.95 24.73
CA GLY A 39 -2.22 22.99 26.04
C GLY A 39 -2.07 21.63 26.74
N MET A 40 -2.75 20.57 26.27
CA MET A 40 -2.52 19.23 26.81
C MET A 40 -1.08 18.78 26.55
N LYS A 41 -0.49 18.11 27.54
CA LYS A 41 0.80 17.45 27.41
C LYS A 41 0.62 16.05 26.85
N ILE A 42 1.55 15.64 26.00
CA ILE A 42 1.57 14.32 25.37
C ILE A 42 2.95 13.69 25.46
N SER A 43 2.95 12.37 25.59
CA SER A 43 4.12 11.54 25.37
C SER A 43 4.06 10.96 23.95
N VAL A 44 5.22 10.84 23.32
CA VAL A 44 5.35 10.28 21.97
C VAL A 44 6.39 9.18 22.01
N THR A 45 5.97 7.96 21.68
CA THR A 45 6.82 6.77 21.80
C THR A 45 6.81 6.01 20.49
N LEU A 46 8.00 5.64 20.02
CA LEU A 46 8.18 4.79 18.84
C LEU A 46 8.41 3.35 19.29
N ASP A 47 7.60 2.43 18.78
CA ASP A 47 7.88 0.99 18.79
C ASP A 47 8.47 0.63 17.43
N GLU A 48 9.79 0.51 17.34
CA GLU A 48 10.49 0.19 16.08
C GLU A 48 10.12 -1.19 15.55
N LYS A 49 9.91 -2.17 16.43
CA LYS A 49 9.56 -3.54 16.04
C LYS A 49 8.19 -3.60 15.37
N LYS A 50 7.24 -2.81 15.86
CA LYS A 50 5.89 -2.69 15.28
C LYS A 50 5.77 -1.62 14.22
N CYS A 51 6.85 -0.86 13.94
CA CYS A 51 6.82 0.34 13.10
C CYS A 51 5.66 1.27 13.46
N MET A 52 5.47 1.54 14.75
CA MET A 52 4.29 2.25 15.25
C MET A 52 4.68 3.40 16.17
N LEU A 53 4.25 4.61 15.83
CA LEU A 53 4.38 5.77 16.70
C LEU A 53 3.07 5.97 17.47
N THR A 54 3.17 6.06 18.79
CA THR A 54 2.02 6.30 19.68
C THR A 54 2.13 7.68 20.29
N LEU A 55 1.08 8.48 20.16
CA LEU A 55 0.88 9.74 20.85
C LEU A 55 -0.17 9.52 21.93
N GLU A 56 0.15 9.82 23.17
CA GLU A 56 -0.74 9.62 24.30
C GLU A 56 -0.80 10.85 25.20
N ALA A 57 -1.99 11.22 25.66
CA ALA A 57 -2.14 12.28 26.66
C ALA A 57 -1.44 11.87 27.96
N ASN A 58 -0.49 12.68 28.41
CA ASN A 58 0.31 12.41 29.60
C ASN A 58 0.74 13.74 30.22
N GLU A 59 0.39 13.99 31.48
CA GLU A 59 0.71 15.22 32.21
C GLU A 59 2.22 15.43 32.44
N GLN A 60 2.99 14.34 32.38
CA GLN A 60 4.45 14.33 32.44
C GLN A 60 5.08 14.34 31.04
N GLY A 61 4.26 14.35 29.99
CA GLY A 61 4.69 14.43 28.61
C GLY A 61 5.48 15.70 28.32
N THR A 62 6.48 15.58 27.44
CA THR A 62 7.39 16.68 27.10
C THR A 62 6.91 17.54 25.95
N ARG A 63 5.90 17.07 25.20
CA ARG A 63 5.32 17.80 24.06
C ARG A 63 3.96 18.36 24.43
N VAL A 64 3.62 19.51 23.86
CA VAL A 64 2.36 20.21 24.11
C VAL A 64 1.55 20.29 22.82
N VAL A 65 0.26 19.99 22.91
CA VAL A 65 -0.69 20.19 21.81
C VAL A 65 -0.82 21.70 21.58
N SER A 66 -0.43 22.15 20.38
CA SER A 66 -0.50 23.54 19.98
C SER A 66 -1.91 23.94 19.58
N LYS A 67 -2.14 25.25 19.46
CA LYS A 67 -3.39 25.80 18.93
C LYS A 67 -3.20 26.44 17.56
N LYS A 68 -4.24 26.33 16.73
CA LYS A 68 -4.42 27.11 15.50
C LYS A 68 -5.82 27.72 15.54
N VAL A 69 -5.94 28.99 15.16
CA VAL A 69 -7.23 29.68 15.08
C VAL A 69 -7.75 29.54 13.65
N VAL A 70 -8.98 29.05 13.49
CA VAL A 70 -9.66 28.91 12.20
C VAL A 70 -11.04 29.54 12.31
N GLY A 71 -11.19 30.74 11.74
CA GLY A 71 -12.33 31.61 12.05
C GLY A 71 -12.36 31.93 13.55
N ASP A 72 -13.52 31.77 14.19
CA ASP A 72 -13.70 32.00 15.63
C ASP A 72 -13.43 30.75 16.50
N ARG A 73 -12.85 29.68 15.93
CA ARG A 73 -12.61 28.42 16.64
C ARG A 73 -11.13 28.15 16.83
N GLU A 74 -10.74 27.79 18.05
CA GLU A 74 -9.43 27.20 18.33
C GLU A 74 -9.46 25.70 18.04
N VAL A 75 -8.50 25.22 17.24
CA VAL A 75 -8.33 23.80 16.92
C VAL A 75 -6.99 23.25 17.42
N PRO A 76 -6.97 22.02 17.94
CA PRO A 76 -5.74 21.37 18.38
C PRO A 76 -4.86 20.99 17.19
N VAL A 77 -3.55 21.17 17.37
CA VAL A 77 -2.51 20.84 16.41
C VAL A 77 -1.39 20.08 17.10
N ILE A 78 -0.99 18.96 16.50
CA ILE A 78 0.19 18.19 16.90
C ILE A 78 1.14 18.17 15.72
N ASP A 79 2.28 18.84 15.88
CA ASP A 79 3.37 18.86 14.91
C ASP A 79 4.52 18.00 15.40
N ILE A 80 4.85 16.96 14.64
CA ILE A 80 6.01 16.12 14.91
C ILE A 80 6.98 16.36 13.77
N GLN A 81 8.04 17.12 14.04
CA GLN A 81 9.19 17.24 13.14
C GLN A 81 10.40 16.66 13.86
N ASN A 82 10.66 15.37 13.64
CA ASN A 82 11.70 14.66 14.38
C ASN A 82 12.16 13.40 13.63
N GLU A 83 13.45 13.33 13.32
CA GLU A 83 14.08 12.21 12.59
C GLU A 83 14.03 10.89 13.40
N SER A 84 14.28 10.92 14.71
CA SER A 84 14.27 9.69 15.51
C SER A 84 12.88 9.08 15.66
N LEU A 85 11.82 9.88 15.51
CA LEU A 85 10.42 9.40 15.59
C LEU A 85 9.83 9.03 14.23
N LEU A 86 10.17 9.77 13.17
CA LEU A 86 9.54 9.65 11.85
C LEU A 86 10.45 9.06 10.78
N GLY A 87 11.76 9.03 11.01
CA GLY A 87 12.76 8.57 10.04
C GLY A 87 12.56 7.11 9.63
N ILE A 88 11.98 6.27 10.49
CA ILE A 88 11.64 4.88 10.12
C ILE A 88 10.67 4.83 8.93
N PHE A 89 9.64 5.67 8.91
CA PHE A 89 8.67 5.72 7.81
C PHE A 89 9.31 6.22 6.51
N VAL A 90 10.24 7.18 6.61
CA VAL A 90 10.99 7.68 5.44
C VAL A 90 11.97 6.64 4.91
N ARG A 91 12.69 5.91 5.78
CA ARG A 91 13.58 4.80 5.38
C ARG A 91 12.81 3.65 4.76
N MET A 92 11.58 3.43 5.21
CA MET A 92 10.62 2.53 4.56
C MET A 92 10.09 3.08 3.23
N GLY A 93 10.48 4.27 2.78
CA GLY A 93 10.06 4.85 1.51
C GLY A 93 8.59 5.31 1.47
N LEU A 94 7.96 5.51 2.63
CA LEU A 94 6.55 5.89 2.71
C LEU A 94 6.37 7.39 2.44
N ALA A 95 5.40 7.72 1.60
CA ALA A 95 4.95 9.08 1.34
C ALA A 95 3.77 9.47 2.24
N ALA A 96 3.09 8.49 2.82
CA ALA A 96 1.98 8.69 3.74
C ALA A 96 1.98 7.66 4.88
N VAL A 97 1.28 8.03 5.95
CA VAL A 97 1.06 7.20 7.13
C VAL A 97 -0.43 7.09 7.43
N ARG A 98 -0.83 5.96 8.00
CA ARG A 98 -2.16 5.73 8.52
C ARG A 98 -2.23 6.23 9.96
N ILE A 99 -3.18 7.10 10.23
CA ILE A 99 -3.50 7.61 11.57
C ILE A 99 -4.76 6.89 12.08
N VAL A 100 -4.63 6.24 13.23
CA VAL A 100 -5.74 5.61 13.95
C VAL A 100 -6.00 6.40 15.22
N VAL A 101 -7.22 6.90 15.35
CA VAL A 101 -7.65 7.73 16.48
C VAL A 101 -8.39 6.87 17.52
N GLN A 102 -8.00 7.02 18.78
CA GLN A 102 -8.69 6.52 19.96
C GLN A 102 -8.75 7.61 21.04
N MET A 103 -9.57 7.42 22.07
CA MET A 103 -9.64 8.40 23.16
C MET A 103 -8.27 8.58 23.82
N ARG A 104 -7.79 9.83 23.83
CA ARG A 104 -6.49 10.26 24.38
C ARG A 104 -5.28 9.57 23.77
N ARG A 105 -5.44 8.86 22.64
CA ARG A 105 -4.36 8.14 21.94
C ARG A 105 -4.48 8.26 20.42
N ILE A 106 -3.36 8.49 19.76
CA ILE A 106 -3.24 8.41 18.31
C ILE A 106 -2.12 7.44 17.96
N PHE A 107 -2.40 6.50 17.05
CA PHE A 107 -1.40 5.60 16.49
C PHE A 107 -1.09 6.02 15.06
N VAL A 108 0.19 6.07 14.72
CA VAL A 108 0.69 6.30 13.36
C VAL A 108 1.38 5.03 12.90
N LEU A 109 0.90 4.48 11.80
CA LEU A 109 1.36 3.21 11.22
C LEU A 109 1.64 3.38 9.73
N PRO A 110 2.40 2.47 9.11
CA PRO A 110 2.51 2.40 7.65
C PRO A 110 1.15 2.25 7.00
N VAL A 111 0.97 2.85 5.82
CA VAL A 111 -0.17 2.56 4.96
C VAL A 111 0.08 1.22 4.29
N ALA A 112 -0.81 0.25 4.48
CA ALA A 112 -0.63 -1.11 3.97
C ALA A 112 -0.41 -1.15 2.45
N SER A 113 -1.10 -0.30 1.68
CA SER A 113 -0.92 -0.20 0.24
C SER A 113 0.45 0.37 -0.17
N GLU A 114 1.01 1.33 0.56
CA GLU A 114 2.36 1.84 0.27
C GLU A 114 3.44 0.81 0.60
N VAL A 115 3.28 0.04 1.69
CA VAL A 115 4.18 -1.07 2.02
C VAL A 115 4.16 -2.11 0.89
N ARG A 116 2.97 -2.55 0.45
CA ARG A 116 2.84 -3.49 -0.67
C ARG A 116 3.41 -2.94 -1.98
N ALA A 117 3.15 -1.68 -2.29
CA ALA A 117 3.68 -1.04 -3.49
C ALA A 117 5.22 -1.03 -3.48
N LYS A 118 5.84 -0.75 -2.34
CA LYS A 118 7.28 -0.82 -2.18
C LYS A 118 7.81 -2.25 -2.33
N GLU A 119 7.19 -3.22 -1.67
CA GLU A 119 7.57 -4.64 -1.78
C GLU A 119 7.50 -5.12 -3.23
N ARG A 120 6.46 -4.71 -4.00
CA ARG A 120 6.36 -5.00 -5.44
C ARG A 120 7.51 -4.40 -6.23
N VAL A 121 7.86 -3.15 -5.99
CA VAL A 121 8.96 -2.46 -6.68
C VAL A 121 10.31 -3.10 -6.35
N ASP A 122 10.54 -3.44 -5.09
CA ASP A 122 11.80 -4.05 -4.67
C ASP A 122 11.93 -5.47 -5.25
N ARG A 123 10.86 -6.27 -5.23
CA ARG A 123 10.80 -7.58 -5.90
C ARG A 123 11.06 -7.48 -7.40
N LEU A 124 10.47 -6.48 -8.07
CA LEU A 124 10.71 -6.25 -9.50
C LEU A 124 12.18 -5.93 -9.77
N ARG A 125 12.80 -5.06 -8.94
CA ARG A 125 14.22 -4.72 -9.06
C ARG A 125 15.13 -5.91 -8.85
N GLU A 126 14.81 -6.78 -7.88
CA GLU A 126 15.57 -8.01 -7.63
C GLU A 126 15.51 -8.95 -8.83
N LYS A 127 14.32 -9.18 -9.39
CA LYS A 127 14.15 -10.00 -10.60
C LYS A 127 14.94 -9.46 -11.79
N LEU A 128 14.85 -8.15 -12.04
CA LEU A 128 15.58 -7.51 -13.12
C LEU A 128 17.10 -7.60 -12.94
N LYS A 129 17.60 -7.46 -11.70
CA LYS A 129 19.03 -7.63 -11.40
C LYS A 129 19.50 -9.09 -11.53
N GLY A 130 18.62 -10.05 -11.22
CA GLY A 130 18.89 -11.47 -11.30
C GLY A 130 18.69 -12.10 -12.69
N ASP A 131 18.28 -11.30 -13.69
CA ASP A 131 17.82 -11.79 -15.01
C ASP A 131 16.70 -12.87 -14.89
N GLU A 132 15.88 -12.77 -13.86
CA GLU A 132 14.75 -13.65 -13.65
C GLU A 132 13.56 -13.21 -14.52
N PRO A 133 12.86 -14.14 -15.20
CA PRO A 133 11.71 -13.79 -16.00
C PRO A 133 10.58 -13.19 -15.16
N LEU A 134 10.01 -12.07 -15.62
CA LEU A 134 8.81 -11.48 -15.06
C LEU A 134 7.60 -12.32 -15.46
N LEU A 135 6.81 -12.73 -14.48
CA LEU A 135 5.58 -13.47 -14.74
C LEU A 135 4.48 -12.50 -15.13
N MET A 136 3.80 -12.79 -16.24
CA MET A 136 2.68 -12.02 -16.74
C MET A 136 1.39 -12.85 -16.66
N GLY A 137 0.28 -12.20 -16.38
CA GLY A 137 -1.06 -12.79 -16.48
C GLY A 137 -1.84 -12.08 -17.57
N SER A 138 -2.54 -12.85 -18.40
CA SER A 138 -3.43 -12.34 -19.43
C SER A 138 -4.87 -12.65 -19.10
N PHE A 139 -5.75 -11.67 -19.26
CA PHE A 139 -7.16 -11.76 -18.95
C PHE A 139 -7.95 -11.24 -20.15
N SER A 140 -8.94 -12.01 -20.60
CA SER A 140 -9.54 -11.87 -21.93
C SER A 140 -8.48 -11.93 -23.03
N SER A 141 -7.62 -12.97 -22.97
CA SER A 141 -6.44 -13.07 -23.85
C SER A 141 -6.82 -13.18 -25.34
N GLY A 142 -8.04 -13.63 -25.66
CA GLY A 142 -8.40 -14.04 -27.00
C GLY A 142 -7.40 -15.07 -27.52
N ILE A 143 -6.89 -14.86 -28.73
CA ILE A 143 -5.82 -15.68 -29.31
C ILE A 143 -4.40 -15.22 -28.91
N GLY A 144 -4.28 -14.25 -28.01
CA GLY A 144 -3.04 -13.79 -27.40
C GLY A 144 -2.16 -12.86 -28.26
N ILE A 145 -2.75 -12.11 -29.19
CA ILE A 145 -1.99 -11.14 -30.01
C ILE A 145 -1.28 -10.11 -29.14
N LEU A 146 -1.97 -9.54 -28.16
CA LEU A 146 -1.41 -8.54 -27.26
C LEU A 146 -0.32 -9.14 -26.36
N ASP A 147 -0.53 -10.36 -25.88
CA ASP A 147 0.45 -11.08 -25.07
C ASP A 147 1.74 -11.26 -25.87
N ARG A 148 1.64 -11.73 -27.11
CA ARG A 148 2.80 -11.87 -28.00
C ARG A 148 3.52 -10.55 -28.21
N ALA A 149 2.80 -9.48 -28.53
CA ALA A 149 3.40 -8.17 -28.75
C ALA A 149 4.12 -7.65 -27.48
N ALA A 150 3.50 -7.80 -26.30
CA ALA A 150 4.07 -7.38 -25.03
C ALA A 150 5.35 -8.16 -24.70
N HIS A 151 5.32 -9.50 -24.85
CA HIS A 151 6.47 -10.36 -24.61
C HIS A 151 7.62 -10.06 -25.58
N THR A 152 7.33 -9.85 -26.87
CA THR A 152 8.35 -9.48 -27.87
C THR A 152 8.97 -8.12 -27.54
N GLY A 153 8.17 -7.09 -27.26
CA GLY A 153 8.69 -5.76 -26.94
C GLY A 153 9.52 -5.72 -25.65
N LEU A 154 9.12 -6.50 -24.63
CA LEU A 154 9.90 -6.63 -23.39
C LEU A 154 11.21 -7.39 -23.64
N ALA A 155 11.19 -8.44 -24.45
CA ALA A 155 12.42 -9.16 -24.82
C ALA A 155 13.39 -8.28 -25.61
N GLU A 156 12.90 -7.44 -26.54
CA GLU A 156 13.70 -6.45 -27.27
C GLU A 156 14.32 -5.40 -26.34
N ALA A 157 13.66 -5.06 -25.24
CA ALA A 157 14.19 -4.21 -24.19
C ALA A 157 15.15 -4.94 -23.20
N GLY A 158 15.44 -6.23 -23.44
CA GLY A 158 16.29 -7.05 -22.58
C GLY A 158 15.60 -7.54 -21.30
N ILE A 159 14.27 -7.48 -21.23
CA ILE A 159 13.48 -7.93 -20.09
C ILE A 159 12.86 -9.29 -20.41
N ARG A 160 13.30 -10.32 -19.69
CA ARG A 160 12.73 -11.66 -19.82
C ARG A 160 11.34 -11.72 -19.19
N THR A 161 10.41 -12.39 -19.86
CA THR A 161 9.02 -12.55 -19.42
C THR A 161 8.53 -13.97 -19.67
N ARG A 162 7.53 -14.41 -18.89
CA ARG A 162 6.82 -15.68 -19.08
C ARG A 162 5.33 -15.52 -18.76
N LEU A 163 4.46 -16.06 -19.61
CA LEU A 163 3.02 -16.06 -19.34
C LEU A 163 2.73 -17.13 -18.29
N ALA A 164 2.29 -16.70 -17.12
CA ALA A 164 1.96 -17.59 -16.02
C ALA A 164 0.51 -18.06 -16.10
N ILE A 165 -0.39 -17.17 -16.54
CA ILE A 165 -1.83 -17.43 -16.62
C ILE A 165 -2.39 -16.79 -17.88
N ALA A 166 -3.31 -17.48 -18.54
CA ALA A 166 -4.19 -16.91 -19.55
C ALA A 166 -5.65 -17.24 -19.21
N ASN A 167 -6.49 -16.21 -19.09
CA ASN A 167 -7.93 -16.34 -18.98
C ASN A 167 -8.59 -15.90 -20.28
N GLU A 168 -9.45 -16.77 -20.79
CA GLU A 168 -10.30 -16.51 -21.96
C GLU A 168 -11.61 -17.27 -21.78
N ILE A 169 -12.75 -16.66 -22.10
CA ILE A 169 -14.05 -17.31 -21.95
C ILE A 169 -14.33 -18.30 -23.09
N ARG A 170 -13.71 -18.06 -24.25
CA ARG A 170 -13.89 -18.84 -25.48
C ARG A 170 -12.83 -19.94 -25.63
N GLU A 171 -13.28 -21.18 -25.57
CA GLU A 171 -12.42 -22.36 -25.76
C GLU A 171 -11.71 -22.36 -27.13
N ASP A 172 -12.40 -22.01 -28.21
CA ASP A 172 -11.83 -21.96 -29.56
C ASP A 172 -10.68 -20.93 -29.69
N CYS A 173 -10.79 -19.81 -28.99
CA CYS A 173 -9.71 -18.83 -28.90
C CYS A 173 -8.52 -19.37 -28.09
N MET A 174 -8.78 -20.05 -26.97
CA MET A 174 -7.74 -20.65 -26.13
C MET A 174 -6.97 -21.74 -26.89
N GLU A 175 -7.67 -22.65 -27.57
CA GLU A 175 -7.05 -23.70 -28.40
C GLU A 175 -6.17 -23.10 -29.51
N HIS A 176 -6.68 -22.07 -30.19
CA HIS A 176 -5.91 -21.38 -31.22
C HIS A 176 -4.66 -20.69 -30.65
N ALA A 177 -4.76 -20.07 -29.47
CA ALA A 177 -3.64 -19.46 -28.79
C ALA A 177 -2.56 -20.51 -28.47
N LEU A 178 -2.94 -21.64 -27.87
CA LEU A 178 -2.01 -22.73 -27.55
C LEU A 178 -1.30 -23.30 -28.79
N ALA A 179 -2.02 -23.43 -29.90
CA ALA A 179 -1.47 -24.00 -31.13
C ALA A 179 -0.50 -23.07 -31.86
N HIS A 180 -0.68 -21.74 -31.75
CA HIS A 180 -0.01 -20.78 -32.63
C HIS A 180 0.78 -19.67 -31.92
N ASN A 181 0.59 -19.50 -30.62
CA ASN A 181 1.21 -18.42 -29.86
C ASN A 181 2.36 -18.96 -28.99
N PRO A 182 3.62 -18.64 -29.32
CA PRO A 182 4.79 -19.17 -28.61
C PRO A 182 4.95 -18.64 -27.19
N VAL A 183 4.12 -17.67 -26.77
CA VAL A 183 4.11 -17.16 -25.39
C VAL A 183 3.44 -18.15 -24.44
N PHE A 184 2.56 -19.01 -24.94
CA PHE A 184 1.93 -20.07 -24.16
C PHE A 184 2.88 -21.26 -24.08
N ASP A 185 3.18 -21.68 -22.85
CA ASP A 185 4.07 -22.81 -22.56
C ASP A 185 3.39 -23.87 -21.68
N ALA A 186 4.09 -24.98 -21.42
CA ALA A 186 3.59 -26.08 -20.60
C ALA A 186 3.35 -25.69 -19.12
N GLU A 187 3.88 -24.56 -18.67
CA GLU A 187 3.68 -24.02 -17.31
C GLU A 187 2.62 -22.90 -17.27
N THR A 188 1.97 -22.60 -18.39
CA THR A 188 0.92 -21.58 -18.47
C THR A 188 -0.39 -22.18 -17.94
N VAL A 189 -0.94 -21.56 -16.89
CA VAL A 189 -2.23 -21.96 -16.33
C VAL A 189 -3.35 -21.40 -17.22
N LEU A 190 -4.17 -22.28 -17.77
CA LEU A 190 -5.28 -21.90 -18.63
C LEU A 190 -6.57 -21.81 -17.82
N LEU A 191 -7.23 -20.67 -17.89
CA LEU A 191 -8.48 -20.40 -17.21
C LEU A 191 -9.56 -20.16 -18.25
N THR A 192 -10.11 -21.24 -18.81
CA THR A 192 -11.19 -21.18 -19.81
C THR A 192 -12.53 -20.94 -19.12
N ALA A 193 -12.79 -19.70 -18.72
CA ALA A 193 -13.94 -19.33 -17.92
C ALA A 193 -14.24 -17.82 -18.02
N PRO A 194 -15.46 -17.37 -17.69
CA PRO A 194 -15.73 -15.95 -17.51
C PRO A 194 -14.79 -15.36 -16.45
N MET A 195 -14.14 -14.24 -16.78
CA MET A 195 -13.17 -13.58 -15.89
C MET A 195 -13.76 -13.25 -14.51
N GLN A 196 -15.05 -12.90 -14.46
CA GLN A 196 -15.74 -12.57 -13.22
C GLN A 196 -15.73 -13.76 -12.25
N GLU A 197 -15.98 -14.97 -12.74
CA GLU A 197 -15.94 -16.19 -11.91
C GLU A 197 -14.52 -16.47 -11.42
N VAL A 198 -13.54 -16.28 -12.31
CA VAL A 198 -12.11 -16.49 -12.00
C VAL A 198 -11.61 -15.55 -10.89
N VAL A 199 -11.97 -14.26 -10.93
CA VAL A 199 -11.49 -13.25 -9.95
C VAL A 199 -12.12 -13.42 -8.56
N PHE A 200 -13.34 -13.96 -8.48
CA PHE A 200 -14.00 -14.19 -7.19
C PHE A 200 -13.73 -15.58 -6.58
N ASP A 201 -13.15 -16.50 -7.34
CA ASP A 201 -12.78 -17.83 -6.85
C ASP A 201 -11.41 -17.82 -6.18
N GLY A 202 -11.41 -17.84 -4.85
CA GLY A 202 -10.20 -17.87 -4.05
C GLY A 202 -9.35 -19.13 -4.24
N TRP A 203 -9.94 -20.27 -4.63
CA TRP A 203 -9.19 -21.49 -4.92
C TRP A 203 -8.46 -21.39 -6.27
N VAL A 204 -9.13 -20.92 -7.32
CA VAL A 204 -8.52 -20.64 -8.63
C VAL A 204 -7.41 -19.60 -8.49
N MET A 205 -7.66 -18.54 -7.72
CA MET A 205 -6.65 -17.53 -7.38
C MET A 205 -5.57 -18.03 -6.41
N SER A 206 -5.72 -19.22 -5.82
CA SER A 206 -4.70 -19.85 -4.96
C SER A 206 -3.88 -20.93 -5.65
N LEU A 207 -4.32 -21.42 -6.82
CA LEU A 207 -3.51 -22.28 -7.68
C LEU A 207 -2.14 -21.61 -7.74
N ARG A 208 -1.09 -22.34 -7.32
CA ARG A 208 0.24 -21.79 -7.01
C ARG A 208 0.88 -21.16 -8.25
N ILE A 209 0.40 -19.98 -8.57
CA ILE A 209 0.99 -18.96 -9.39
C ILE A 209 2.03 -18.38 -8.44
N SER A 210 3.31 -18.52 -8.77
CA SER A 210 4.41 -17.93 -7.99
C SER A 210 3.97 -16.54 -7.54
N ALA A 211 3.98 -16.28 -6.23
CA ALA A 211 3.27 -15.19 -5.53
C ALA A 211 3.49 -13.75 -6.04
N SER A 212 4.21 -13.58 -7.16
CA SER A 212 4.44 -12.35 -7.88
C SER A 212 3.28 -11.83 -8.74
N VAL A 213 2.30 -12.64 -9.18
CA VAL A 213 1.26 -12.17 -10.14
C VAL A 213 -0.02 -11.66 -9.44
N ILE A 214 -0.45 -12.31 -8.37
CA ILE A 214 -1.72 -11.95 -7.69
C ILE A 214 -1.56 -10.76 -6.74
N SER A 215 -0.33 -10.46 -6.29
CA SER A 215 -0.07 -9.27 -5.47
C SER A 215 -0.17 -7.94 -6.23
N ASP A 216 -0.40 -7.99 -7.54
CA ASP A 216 -0.51 -6.81 -8.41
C ASP A 216 -1.96 -6.31 -8.58
N PHE A 217 -2.96 -7.11 -8.16
CA PHE A 217 -4.39 -6.76 -8.22
C PHE A 217 -5.03 -6.38 -6.86
N GLY A 218 -4.22 -6.21 -5.79
CA GLY A 218 -4.69 -5.85 -4.43
C GLY A 218 -3.82 -4.86 -3.66
#